data_AF-A0A933G0V5-F1
#
_entry.id   AF-A0A933G0V5-F1
#
_cell.length_a   1.000
_cell.length_b   1.000
_cell.length_c   1.000
_cell.angle_alpha   90.00
_cell.angle_beta   90.00
_cell.angle_gamma   90.00
#
_symmetry.space_group_name_H-M   'P 1'
#
loop_
_entity.id
_entity.type
_entity.pdbx_description
1 polymer ?
#
loop_
_entity_poly.entity_id
_entity_poly.type
_entity_poly.pdbx_seq_one_letter_code
_entity_poly.pdbx_strand_id
1 'polypeptide(L)' 'MAEQQRVPVGIRFQEAGKIYYFDARGYDIITGSYVVVETSHGQEVGRVVVAPGQVIVSEIRESLKPILRLAEP' A
#
# COMPACT_ATOMS: atom_id res chain seq x y z
N MET A 1 -19.71 6.11 -13.40
CA MET A 1 -19.10 5.01 -12.63
C MET A 1 -17.64 5.37 -12.45
N ALA A 2 -17.26 5.96 -11.31
CA ALA A 2 -15.88 6.35 -11.10
C ALA A 2 -15.06 5.07 -10.93
N GLU A 3 -14.41 4.64 -11.99
CA GLU A 3 -13.26 3.74 -11.91
C GLU A 3 -12.18 4.54 -11.17
N GLN A 4 -12.33 4.61 -9.85
CA GLN A 4 -11.35 5.22 -8.98
C GLN A 4 -10.10 4.39 -9.24
N GLN A 5 -9.14 4.97 -9.97
CA GLN A 5 -7.88 4.34 -10.34
C GLN A 5 -7.29 3.77 -9.05
N ARG A 6 -7.52 2.49 -8.79
CA ARG A 6 -6.95 1.84 -7.63
C ARG A 6 -5.49 1.67 -7.97
N VAL A 7 -4.63 2.28 -7.18
CA VAL A 7 -3.20 2.27 -7.44
C VAL A 7 -2.56 1.40 -6.37
N PRO A 8 -2.38 0.10 -6.63
CA PRO A 8 -1.88 -0.83 -5.65
C PRO A 8 -0.40 -0.58 -5.40
N VAL A 9 -0.03 -0.60 -4.12
CA VAL A 9 1.32 -0.42 -3.61
C VAL A 9 1.63 -1.58 -2.69
N GLY A 10 2.78 -2.23 -2.91
CA GLY A 10 3.22 -3.35 -2.10
C GLY A 10 3.96 -2.86 -0.87
N ILE A 11 3.44 -3.19 0.30
CA ILE A 11 3.94 -2.78 1.61
C ILE A 11 4.35 -4.02 2.39
N ARG A 12 5.51 -3.92 3.04
CA ARG A 12 6.07 -4.97 3.88
C ARG A 12 6.29 -4.43 5.30
N PHE A 13 5.68 -5.07 6.29
CA PHE A 13 5.79 -4.68 7.70
C PHE A 13 7.01 -5.28 8.40
N GLN A 14 7.48 -6.45 7.94
CA GLN A 14 8.62 -7.17 8.54
C GLN A 14 9.62 -7.59 7.47
N GLU A 15 10.91 -7.65 7.80
CA GLU A 15 11.95 -7.94 6.79
C GLU A 15 11.82 -9.30 6.09
N ALA A 16 11.28 -10.31 6.77
CA ALA A 16 10.96 -11.63 6.20
C ALA A 16 9.44 -11.86 6.02
N GLY A 17 8.64 -10.80 6.10
CA GLY A 17 7.17 -10.87 6.05
C GLY A 17 6.60 -10.98 4.64
N LYS A 18 5.30 -11.28 4.57
CA LYS A 18 4.51 -11.20 3.33
C LYS A 18 4.37 -9.73 2.89
N ILE A 19 4.30 -9.53 1.57
CA ILE A 19 3.96 -8.25 0.96
C ILE A 19 2.44 -8.17 0.90
N TYR A 20 1.90 -7.09 1.43
CA TYR A 20 0.48 -6.78 1.40
C TYR A 20 0.24 -5.61 0.47
N TYR A 21 -0.88 -5.60 -0.25
CA TYR A 21 -1.18 -4.54 -1.19
C TYR A 21 -2.19 -3.55 -0.62
N PHE A 22 -1.88 -2.27 -0.76
CA PHE A 22 -2.73 -1.18 -0.30
C PHE A 22 -2.94 -0.17 -1.43
N ASP A 23 -4.03 0.58 -1.34
CA ASP A 23 -4.38 1.61 -2.30
C ASP A 23 -3.68 2.93 -1.97
N ALA A 24 -2.88 3.44 -2.91
CA ALA A 24 -2.16 4.70 -2.75
C ALA A 24 -3.07 5.93 -2.69
N ARG A 25 -4.35 5.84 -3.12
CA ARG A 25 -5.28 6.99 -3.20
C ARG A 25 -4.72 8.25 -3.89
N GLY A 26 -3.68 8.11 -4.72
CA GLY A 26 -2.99 9.23 -5.38
C GLY A 26 -1.87 9.89 -4.58
N TYR A 27 -1.42 9.29 -3.47
CA TYR A 27 -0.19 9.69 -2.81
C TYR A 27 1.03 9.34 -3.67
N ASP A 28 2.00 10.27 -3.71
CA ASP A 28 3.28 10.05 -4.38
C ASP A 28 4.16 9.19 -3.46
N ILE A 29 4.12 7.88 -3.70
CA ILE A 29 4.81 6.88 -2.87
C ILE A 29 5.92 6.26 -3.69
N ILE A 30 7.13 6.34 -3.16
CA ILE A 30 8.32 5.73 -3.75
C ILE A 30 8.72 4.45 -2.99
N THR A 31 9.37 3.52 -3.69
CA THR A 31 9.97 2.35 -3.05
C THR A 31 10.99 2.77 -2.00
N GLY A 32 10.93 2.15 -0.83
CA GLY A 32 11.79 2.46 0.30
C GLY A 32 11.18 3.41 1.33
N SER A 33 10.13 4.16 0.97
CA SER A 33 9.40 5.02 1.91
C SER A 33 8.65 4.21 2.97
N TYR A 34 8.41 4.85 4.11
CA TYR A 34 7.54 4.32 5.14
C TYR A 34 6.15 4.96 4.99
N VAL A 35 5.11 4.16 5.22
CA VAL A 35 3.72 4.59 5.11
C VAL A 35 2.90 4.03 6.25
N VAL A 36 1.90 4.78 6.66
CA VAL A 36 0.92 4.35 7.66
C VAL A 36 -0.31 3.85 6.93
N VAL A 37 -0.72 2.62 7.23
CA VAL A 37 -1.90 1.98 6.65
C VAL A 37 -2.88 1.54 7.72
N GLU A 38 -4.13 1.42 7.34
CA GLU A 38 -5.17 0.90 8.23
C GLU A 38 -5.28 -0.61 8.06
N THR A 39 -4.96 -1.37 9.11
CA THR A 39 -5.18 -2.81 9.18
C THR A 39 -6.41 -3.11 10.03
N SER A 40 -6.79 -4.38 10.15
CA SER A 40 -7.99 -4.75 10.94
C SER A 40 -7.83 -4.51 12.44
N HIS A 41 -6.59 -4.31 12.91
CA HIS A 41 -6.27 -4.08 14.32
C HIS A 41 -5.88 -2.63 14.63
N GLY A 42 -5.84 -1.74 13.64
CA GLY A 42 -5.51 -0.33 13.84
C GLY A 42 -4.59 0.21 12.74
N GLN A 43 -3.79 1.21 13.11
CA GLN A 43 -2.80 1.80 12.20
C GLN A 43 -1.47 1.06 12.34
N GLU A 44 -0.89 0.64 11.22
CA GLU A 44 0.43 0.02 11.19
C GLU A 44 1.35 0.75 10.23
N VAL A 45 2.64 0.80 10.57
CA VAL A 45 3.69 1.37 9.73
C VAL A 45 4.33 0.24 8.94
N GLY A 46 4.34 0.38 7.62
CA GLY A 46 5.03 -0.55 6.73
C GLY A 46 5.99 0.17 5.80
N ARG A 47 6.93 -0.59 5.25
CA ARG A 47 7.87 -0.10 4.25
C ARG A 47 7.40 -0.47 2.86
N VAL A 48 7.44 0.49 1.95
CA VAL A 48 7.06 0.29 0.55
C VAL A 48 8.17 -0.49 -0.15
N VAL A 49 7.80 -1.63 -0.72
CA VAL A 49 8.71 -2.51 -1.47
C VAL A 49 8.32 -2.61 -2.95
N VAL A 50 7.10 -2.23 -3.32
CA VAL A 50 6.64 -2.18 -4.71
C VAL A 50 5.97 -0.84 -4.97
N ALA A 51 6.41 -0.14 -6.02
CA ALA A 51 5.88 1.18 -6.38
C ALA A 51 4.45 1.11 -6.94
N PRO A 52 3.67 2.20 -6.81
CA PRO A 52 2.38 2.35 -7.47
C PRO A 52 2.49 2.10 -8.98
N GLY A 53 1.58 1.29 -9.53
CA GLY A 53 1.50 1.03 -10.98
C GLY A 53 2.36 -0.13 -11.50
N GLN A 54 3.19 -0.76 -10.65
CA GLN A 54 3.88 -2.00 -11.00
C GLN A 54 2.98 -3.25 -10.86
N VAL A 55 1.80 -3.11 -10.28
CA VAL A 55 0.88 -4.22 -9.97
C VAL A 55 -0.49 -3.90 -10.57
N ILE A 56 -1.10 -4.92 -11.17
CA ILE A 56 -2.44 -4.80 -11.76
C ILE A 56 -3.47 -5.12 -10.69
N VAL A 57 -4.39 -4.18 -10.43
CA VAL A 57 -5.48 -4.34 -9.43
C VAL A 57 -6.26 -5.62 -9.63
N SER A 58 -6.50 -6.02 -10.88
CA SER A 58 -7.24 -7.24 -11.23
C SER A 58 -6.56 -8.54 -10.77
N GLU A 59 -5.25 -8.52 -10.52
CA GLU A 59 -4.50 -9.68 -10.01
C GLU A 59 -4.58 -9.80 -8.48
N ILE A 60 -5.00 -8.72 -7.81
CA ILE A 60 -5.07 -8.65 -6.35
C ILE A 60 -6.42 -9.21 -5.91
N ARG A 61 -6.37 -10.41 -5.32
CA ARG A 61 -7.56 -11.10 -4.77
C ARG A 61 -7.96 -10.60 -3.39
N GLU A 62 -7.06 -9.91 -2.70
CA GLU A 62 -7.28 -9.33 -1.38
C GLU A 62 -7.92 -7.94 -1.47
N SER A 63 -8.72 -7.59 -0.45
CA SER A 63 -9.33 -6.26 -0.36
C SER A 63 -8.25 -5.21 -0.12
N LEU A 64 -7.97 -4.38 -1.13
CA LEU A 64 -7.08 -3.24 -1.03
C LEU A 64 -7.61 -2.26 0.02
N LYS A 65 -6.92 -2.19 1.16
CA LYS A 65 -7.15 -1.16 2.16
C LYS A 65 -6.43 0.12 1.76
N PRO A 66 -6.93 1.30 2.17
CA PRO A 66 -6.30 2.56 1.81
C PRO A 66 -5.06 2.83 2.66
N ILE A 67 -4.08 3.51 2.04
CA ILE A 67 -2.99 4.14 2.77
C ILE A 67 -3.53 5.41 3.43
N LEU A 68 -3.20 5.61 4.71
CA LEU A 68 -3.68 6.75 5.48
C LEU A 68 -2.79 7.98 5.22
N ARG A 69 -1.47 7.80 5.30
CA ARG A 69 -0.47 8.86 5.08
C ARG A 69 0.93 8.29 4.85
N LEU A 70 1.83 9.12 4.33
CA LEU A 70 3.28 8.87 4.38
C LEU A 70 3.75 8.94 5.85
N ALA A 71 4.65 8.03 6.23
CA ALA A 71 5.32 8.09 7.51
C ALA A 71 6.67 8.77 7.31
N GLU A 72 6.92 9.80 8.11
CA GLU A 72 8.24 10.40 8.24
C GLU A 72 9.06 9.57 9.24
N PRO A 73 10.38 9.39 8.99
CA PRO A 73 11.26 8.60 9.86
C PRO A 73 11.45 9.18 11.26
#